data_AF-A0AAV4ZXQ8-F1
#
_entry.id   AF-A0AAV4ZXQ8-F1
#
_cell.length_a   1.000
_cell.length_b   1.000
_cell.length_c   1.000
_cell.angle_alpha   90.00
_cell.angle_beta   90.00
_cell.angle_gamma   90.00
#
_symmetry.space_group_name_H-M   'P 1'
#
loop_
_entity.id
_entity.type
_entity.pdbx_description
1 polymer ?
#
loop_
_entity_poly.entity_id
_entity_poly.type
_entity_poly.pdbx_seq_one_letter_code
_entity_poly.pdbx_strand_id
1 'polypeptide(L)' 'MQAFLSNPARPSRPEPEPSPWSGLEPEDLEDAARRLCAARPGSGAAERLMERAAYLRASRFSHRSGVGVAHALLFS' A
#
# COMPACT_ATOMS: atom_id res chain seq x y z
N MET A 1 4.63 29.65 44.13
CA MET A 1 3.81 29.76 42.90
C MET A 1 4.65 29.12 41.78
N GLN A 2 4.40 27.84 41.48
CA GLN A 2 5.25 27.03 40.59
C GLN A 2 4.63 26.89 39.19
N ALA A 3 5.52 26.83 38.21
CA ALA A 3 5.30 27.00 36.78
C ALA A 3 4.35 25.98 36.13
N PHE A 4 3.48 26.48 35.26
CA PHE A 4 2.79 25.70 34.23
C PHE A 4 3.77 25.34 33.12
N LEU A 5 4.56 24.29 33.31
CA LEU A 5 5.37 23.70 32.24
C LEU A 5 5.10 22.21 32.15
N SER A 6 3.93 21.87 31.61
CA SER A 6 3.67 20.53 31.09
C SER A 6 3.00 20.68 29.75
N ASN A 7 3.81 21.00 28.72
CA ASN A 7 3.52 20.55 27.37
C ASN A 7 4.04 19.10 27.32
N PRO A 8 3.19 18.07 27.43
CA PRO A 8 3.65 16.73 27.14
C PRO A 8 3.91 16.71 25.65
N ALA A 9 5.18 16.82 25.26
CA ALA A 9 5.64 16.55 23.92
C ALA A 9 5.00 15.23 23.49
N ARG A 10 3.92 15.36 22.70
CA ARG A 10 3.17 14.24 22.16
C ARG A 10 4.21 13.43 21.42
N PRO A 11 4.46 12.16 21.79
CA PRO A 11 5.48 11.37 21.13
C PRO A 11 5.17 11.42 19.65
N SER A 12 6.10 11.99 18.86
CA SER A 12 6.02 12.04 17.41
C SER A 12 5.76 10.62 16.97
N ARG A 13 4.52 10.36 16.57
CA ARG A 13 4.09 9.05 16.07
C ARG A 13 5.12 8.70 14.99
N PRO A 14 5.80 7.54 15.04
CA PRO A 14 6.70 7.17 13.96
C PRO A 14 5.87 7.26 12.69
N GLU A 15 6.29 8.12 11.76
CA GLU A 15 5.64 8.20 10.47
C GLU A 15 5.60 6.78 9.92
N PRO A 16 4.45 6.29 9.44
CA PRO A 16 4.39 4.96 8.88
C PRO A 16 5.42 4.93 7.74
N GLU A 17 6.51 4.21 7.94
CA GLU A 17 7.53 3.98 6.92
C GLU A 17 6.80 3.69 5.61
N PRO A 18 7.07 4.44 4.54
CA PRO A 18 6.38 4.23 3.29
C PRO A 18 6.59 2.77 2.92
N SER A 19 5.48 2.05 2.74
CA SER A 19 5.52 0.71 2.18
C SER A 19 6.39 0.78 0.92
N PRO A 20 7.20 -0.24 0.58
CA PRO A 20 7.93 -0.26 -0.69
C PRO A 20 7.00 -0.13 -1.92
N TRP A 21 5.69 -0.26 -1.69
CA TRP A 21 4.62 -0.08 -2.67
C TRP A 21 3.91 1.28 -2.58
N SER A 22 4.28 2.12 -1.60
CA SER A 22 3.74 3.47 -1.44
C SER A 22 4.26 4.35 -2.57
N GLY A 23 3.35 4.76 -3.46
CA GLY A 23 3.67 5.58 -4.63
C GLY A 23 3.81 4.81 -5.94
N LEU A 24 3.64 3.48 -5.93
CA LEU A 24 3.49 2.70 -7.15
C LEU A 24 2.06 2.79 -7.66
N GLU A 25 1.91 3.23 -8.91
CA GLU A 25 0.63 3.21 -9.60
C GLU A 25 0.32 1.77 -10.06
N PRO A 26 -0.95 1.32 -9.98
CA PRO A 26 -1.33 0.00 -10.46
C PRO A 26 -1.02 -0.17 -11.95
N GLU A 27 -1.09 0.90 -12.73
CA GLU A 27 -0.73 0.91 -14.16
C GLU A 27 0.74 0.53 -14.38
N ASP A 28 1.66 1.06 -13.56
CA ASP A 28 3.10 0.76 -13.67
C ASP A 28 3.39 -0.72 -13.40
N LEU A 29 2.66 -1.32 -12.45
CA LEU A 29 2.79 -2.74 -12.12
C LEU A 29 2.26 -3.64 -13.24
N GLU A 30 1.18 -3.23 -13.91
CA GLU A 30 0.64 -3.97 -15.07
C GLU A 30 1.57 -3.89 -16.27
N ASP A 31 2.15 -2.73 -16.54
CA ASP A 31 3.11 -2.57 -17.62
C ASP A 31 4.39 -3.38 -17.36
N ALA A 32 4.87 -3.40 -16.11
CA ALA A 32 5.95 -4.29 -15.70
C ALA A 32 5.57 -5.77 -15.90
N ALA A 33 4.36 -6.18 -15.51
CA ALA A 33 3.87 -7.54 -15.69
C ALA A 33 3.78 -7.93 -17.17
N ARG A 34 3.26 -7.05 -18.02
CA ARG A 34 3.15 -7.27 -19.48
C ARG A 34 4.52 -7.41 -20.12
N ARG A 35 5.47 -6.52 -19.77
CA ARG A 35 6.86 -6.61 -20.24
C ARG A 35 7.51 -7.93 -19.81
N LEU A 36 7.25 -8.35 -18.58
CA LEU A 36 7.79 -9.59 -18.04
C LEU A 36 7.16 -10.83 -18.68
N CYS A 37 5.85 -10.82 -18.94
CA CYS A 37 5.15 -11.85 -19.71
C CYS A 37 5.64 -11.93 -21.16
N ALA A 38 5.91 -10.78 -21.81
CA ALA A 38 6.44 -10.73 -23.16
C ALA A 38 7.86 -11.31 -23.25
N ALA A 39 8.69 -11.05 -22.23
CA ALA A 39 10.03 -11.62 -22.14
C ALA A 39 10.00 -13.10 -21.72
N ARG A 40 9.05 -13.50 -20.88
CA ARG A 40 8.95 -14.84 -20.32
C ARG A 40 7.48 -15.21 -20.06
N PRO A 41 6.80 -15.84 -21.05
CA PRO A 41 5.43 -16.28 -20.87
C PRO A 41 5.32 -17.32 -19.75
N GLY A 42 4.29 -17.22 -18.91
CA GLY A 42 4.08 -18.09 -17.74
C GLY A 42 4.96 -17.74 -16.53
N SER A 43 5.52 -16.53 -16.47
CA SER A 43 6.26 -16.08 -15.28
C SER A 43 5.31 -15.78 -14.13
N GLY A 44 5.40 -16.55 -13.04
CA GLY A 44 4.64 -16.28 -11.81
C GLY A 44 4.94 -14.92 -11.17
N ALA A 45 6.05 -14.27 -11.52
CA ALA A 45 6.30 -12.89 -11.11
C ALA A 45 5.39 -11.88 -11.83
N ALA A 46 5.03 -12.13 -13.10
CA ALA A 46 4.08 -11.29 -13.82
C ALA A 46 2.66 -11.47 -13.25
N GLU A 47 2.28 -12.70 -12.91
CA GLU A 47 1.00 -12.98 -12.24
C GLU A 47 0.87 -12.24 -10.91
N ARG A 48 1.92 -12.30 -10.06
CA ARG A 48 1.96 -11.57 -8.78
C ARG A 48 1.88 -10.05 -8.95
N LEU A 49 2.51 -9.51 -9.99
CA LEU A 49 2.43 -8.07 -10.30
C LEU A 49 1.01 -7.66 -10.73
N MET A 50 0.35 -8.47 -11.58
CA MET A 50 -1.05 -8.22 -11.97
C MET A 50 -2.00 -8.33 -10.78
N GLU A 51 -1.83 -9.34 -9.93
CA GLU A 51 -2.63 -9.52 -8.72
C GLU A 51 -2.46 -8.32 -7.76
N ARG A 52 -1.23 -7.84 -7.61
CA ARG A 52 -0.94 -6.66 -6.79
C ARG A 52 -1.55 -5.39 -7.38
N ALA A 53 -1.48 -5.19 -8.69
CA ALA A 53 -2.12 -4.06 -9.36
C ALA A 53 -3.64 -4.06 -9.15
N ALA A 54 -4.28 -5.22 -9.28
CA ALA A 54 -5.70 -5.40 -9.01
C ALA A 54 -6.04 -5.06 -7.55
N TYR A 55 -5.22 -5.51 -6.58
CA TYR A 55 -5.39 -5.17 -5.18
C TYR A 55 -5.26 -3.66 -4.92
N LEU A 56 -4.31 -2.98 -5.56
CA LEU A 56 -4.15 -1.53 -5.40
C LEU A 56 -5.33 -0.76 -5.99
N ARG A 57 -5.88 -1.18 -7.14
CA ARG A 57 -7.10 -0.59 -7.69
C ARG A 57 -8.29 -0.77 -6.77
N ALA A 58 -8.50 -1.97 -6.24
CA ALA A 58 -9.55 -2.25 -5.28
C ALA A 58 -9.39 -1.41 -4.00
N SER A 59 -8.16 -1.31 -3.49
CA SER A 59 -7.84 -0.52 -2.28
C SER A 59 -8.06 0.97 -2.48
N ARG A 60 -7.70 1.52 -3.65
CA ARG A 60 -7.98 2.93 -4.00
C ARG A 60 -9.47 3.20 -4.12
N PHE A 61 -10.23 2.23 -4.63
CA PHE A 61 -11.69 2.32 -4.70
C PHE A 61 -12.33 2.34 -3.30
N SER A 62 -11.82 1.51 -2.39
CA SER A 62 -12.23 1.47 -0.98
C SER A 62 -11.79 2.69 -0.15
N HIS A 63 -10.84 3.49 -0.63
CA HIS A 63 -10.46 4.74 0.03
C HIS A 63 -11.31 5.93 -0.43
N ARG A 64 -11.78 5.90 -1.69
CA ARG A 64 -12.63 6.95 -2.27
C ARG A 64 -14.11 6.79 -1.89
N SER A 65 -14.59 5.56 -1.79
CA SER A 65 -15.85 5.25 -1.12
C SER A 65 -15.54 5.16 0.37
N GLY A 66 -16.02 6.07 1.23
CA GLY A 66 -15.74 6.11 2.67
C GLY A 66 -16.26 4.91 3.47
N VAL A 67 -15.88 3.70 3.08
CA VAL A 67 -16.14 2.42 3.73
C VAL A 67 -14.77 1.81 3.94
N GLY A 68 -14.16 2.15 5.08
CA GLY A 68 -12.96 1.49 5.55
C GLY A 68 -13.23 0.00 5.71
N VAL A 69 -12.97 -0.77 4.67
CA VAL A 69 -12.83 -2.22 4.78
C VAL A 69 -11.50 -2.48 5.45
N ALA A 70 -11.61 -2.53 6.78
CA ALA A 70 -10.89 -3.43 7.66
C ALA A 70 -9.58 -3.97 7.06
N HIS A 71 -8.50 -3.32 7.49
CA HIS A 71 -7.17 -3.88 7.62
C HIS A 71 -7.17 -5.06 8.60
N ALA A 72 -7.93 -6.12 8.31
CA ALA A 72 -8.13 -7.22 9.24
C ALA A 72 -8.36 -8.53 8.49
N LEU A 73 -7.37 -9.41 8.63
CA LEU A 73 -7.50 -10.87 8.70
C LEU A 73 -7.66 -11.60 7.35
N LEU A 74 -6.54 -12.13 6.81
CA LEU A 74 -6.39 -13.56 6.46
C LEU A 74 -5.07 -13.80 5.70
N PHE A 75 -3.94 -13.75 6.40
CA PHE A 75 -2.79 -14.60 6.06
C PHE A 75 -2.07 -14.90 7.39
N SER A 76 -2.73 -15.73 8.19
CA SER A 76 -2.09 -16.60 9.20
C SER A 76 -1.97 -17.99 8.60
#